data_AF-A0A8S7CQH8-F1
#
_entry.id   AF-A0A8S7CQH8-F1
#
_cell.length_a   1.000
_cell.length_b   1.000
_cell.length_c   1.000
_cell.angle_alpha   90.00
_cell.angle_beta   90.00
_cell.angle_gamma   90.00
#
_symmetry.space_group_name_H-M   'P 1'
#
loop_
_entity.id
_entity.type
_entity.pdbx_description
1 polymer ?
#
loop_
_entity_poly.entity_id
_entity_poly.type
_entity_poly.pdbx_seq_one_letter_code
_entity_poly.pdbx_strand_id
1 'polypeptide(L)' 'MGYLPNSSDTPVIKISAKWLREAEFSIGTGVTVKISEGCLILLADNNEVQELRRELYQV' A
#
# COMPACT_ATOMS: atom_id res chain seq x y z
N MET A 1 -5.59 24.05 2.12
CA MET A 1 -4.81 23.96 0.87
C MET A 1 -5.03 22.56 0.32
N GLY A 2 -5.80 22.42 -0.77
CA GLY A 2 -6.11 21.11 -1.38
C GLY A 2 -5.19 20.82 -2.55
N TYR A 3 -4.84 19.55 -2.73
CA TYR A 3 -4.06 19.08 -3.89
C TYR A 3 -5.03 18.69 -5.01
N LEU A 4 -4.84 19.26 -6.21
CA LEU A 4 -5.56 18.88 -7.42
C LEU A 4 -4.60 18.10 -8.34
N PRO A 5 -4.67 16.75 -8.38
CA PRO A 5 -3.79 15.97 -9.25
C PRO A 5 -4.12 16.23 -10.72
N ASN A 6 -3.07 16.49 -11.50
CA ASN A 6 -3.15 16.46 -12.96
C ASN A 6 -3.30 14.99 -13.41
N SER A 7 -3.87 14.71 -14.58
CA SER A 7 -4.22 13.33 -15.01
C SER A 7 -3.03 12.36 -15.20
N SER A 8 -1.80 12.80 -14.93
CA SER A 8 -0.57 12.00 -14.91
C SER A 8 0.11 11.95 -13.53
N ASP A 9 -0.42 12.66 -12.53
CA ASP A 9 0.12 12.72 -11.17
C ASP A 9 -0.54 11.63 -10.32
N THR A 10 -0.05 10.40 -10.46
CA THR A 10 -0.40 9.34 -9.52
C THR A 10 0.22 9.68 -8.17
N PRO A 11 -0.57 9.92 -7.11
CA PRO A 11 -0.01 10.18 -5.80
C PRO A 11 0.75 8.94 -5.32
N VAL A 12 2.08 9.06 -5.16
CA VAL A 12 2.95 7.99 -4.67
C VAL A 12 3.35 8.28 -3.23
N ILE A 13 3.08 7.33 -2.34
CA ILE A 13 3.57 7.36 -0.96
C ILE A 13 4.76 6.39 -0.87
N LYS A 14 5.96 6.93 -0.63
CA LYS A 14 7.17 6.12 -0.43
C LYS A 14 7.46 5.98 1.07
N ILE A 15 7.48 4.74 1.55
CA ILE A 15 7.77 4.43 2.95
C ILE A 15 9.09 3.66 2.99
N SER A 16 10.11 4.24 3.60
CA SER A 16 11.41 3.62 3.80
C SER A 16 11.65 3.41 5.29
N ALA A 17 11.70 2.15 5.73
CA ALA A 17 12.17 1.84 7.07
C ALA A 17 12.89 0.49 7.10
N LYS A 18 14.01 0.43 7.82
CA LYS A 18 14.81 -0.80 7.97
C LYS A 18 14.01 -1.91 8.65
N TRP A 19 13.09 -1.53 9.53
CA TRP A 19 12.24 -2.45 10.29
C TRP A 19 11.05 -3.02 9.50
N LEU A 20 10.79 -2.57 8.26
CA LEU A 20 9.67 -3.10 7.46
C LEU A 20 9.80 -4.60 7.23
N ARG A 21 11.03 -5.07 6.97
CA ARG A 21 11.31 -6.50 6.79
C ARG A 21 11.17 -7.29 8.09
N GLU A 22 11.41 -6.65 9.22
CA GLU A 22 11.22 -7.24 10.57
C GLU A 22 9.74 -7.31 10.94
N ALA A 23 8.93 -6.38 10.43
CA ALA A 23 7.47 -6.38 10.51
C ALA A 23 6.80 -7.14 9.35
N GLU A 24 7.53 -8.08 8.72
CA GLU A 24 7.03 -8.99 7.68
C GLU A 24 6.56 -8.33 6.36
N PHE A 25 6.84 -7.04 6.14
CA PHE A 25 6.60 -6.39 4.86
C PHE A 25 7.71 -6.75 3.87
N SER A 26 7.40 -7.66 2.94
CA SER A 26 8.30 -8.08 1.87
C SER A 26 8.14 -7.22 0.60
N ILE A 27 9.21 -7.11 -0.19
CA ILE A 27 9.19 -6.40 -1.47
C ILE A 27 8.24 -7.13 -2.43
N GLY A 28 7.33 -6.39 -3.06
CA GLY A 28 6.35 -6.96 -3.99
C GLY A 28 5.08 -7.53 -3.32
N THR A 29 4.99 -7.47 -2.00
CA THR A 29 3.76 -7.78 -1.25
C THR A 29 2.86 -6.54 -1.25
N GLY A 30 1.62 -6.70 -1.69
CA GLY A 30 0.61 -5.67 -1.52
C GLY A 30 0.29 -5.45 -0.05
N VAL A 31 0.01 -4.20 0.28
CA VAL A 31 -0.36 -3.78 1.62
C VAL A 31 -1.71 -3.08 1.56
N THR A 32 -2.49 -3.28 2.61
CA THR A 32 -3.69 -2.50 2.85
C THR A 32 -3.36 -1.34 3.76
N VAL A 33 -3.63 -0.13 3.28
CA VAL A 33 -3.46 1.11 4.04
C VAL A 33 -4.80 1.53 4.62
N LYS A 34 -4.86 1.72 5.93
CA LYS A 34 -6.00 2.31 6.63
C LYS A 34 -5.61 3.65 7.25
N ILE A 35 -6.52 4.61 7.22
CA ILE A 35 -6.37 5.89 7.92
C ILE A 35 -7.29 5.86 9.14
N SER A 36 -6.75 6.04 10.33
CA SER A 36 -7.52 6.08 11.58
C SER A 36 -6.97 7.20 12.46
N GLU A 37 -7.82 8.15 12.85
CA GLU A 37 -7.48 9.24 13.79
C GLU A 37 -6.21 10.03 13.43
N GLY A 38 -5.91 10.18 12.13
CA GLY A 38 -4.71 10.87 11.65
C GLY A 38 -3.44 10.00 11.55
N CYS A 39 -3.54 8.71 11.91
CA CYS A 39 -2.48 7.73 11.72
C CYS A 39 -2.70 6.88 10.47
N LEU A 40 -1.60 6.53 9.79
CA LEU A 40 -1.58 5.64 8.64
C LEU A 40 -1.15 4.25 9.11
N ILE A 41 -2.07 3.29 9.02
CA ILE A 41 -1.88 1.91 9.45
C ILE A 41 -1.61 1.06 8.20
N LEU A 42 -0.47 0.37 8.20
CA LEU A 42 -0.07 -0.55 7.15
C LEU A 42 -0.38 -1.97 7.62
N LEU A 43 -1.13 -2.72 6.81
CA LEU A 43 -1.43 -4.12 7.05
C LEU A 43 -0.87 -4.92 5.87
N ALA A 44 -0.03 -5.91 6.15
CA ALA A 44 0.37 -6.87 5.13
C ALA A 44 -0.87 -7.64 4.68
N ASP A 45 -1.12 -7.69 3.37
CA ASP A 45 -2.20 -8.53 2.85
C ASP A 45 -1.81 -10.00 3.01
N ASN A 46 -2.78 -10.84 3.36
CA ASN A 46 -2.57 -12.29 3.41
C ASN A 46 -2.46 -12.87 1.99
N ASN A 47 -1.98 -14.11 1.88
CA ASN A 47 -1.72 -14.75 0.60
C ASN A 47 -2.98 -14.84 -0.29
N GLU A 48 -4.14 -15.10 0.33
CA GLU A 48 -5.44 -15.16 -0.37
C GLU A 48 -5.84 -13.80 -0.96
N VAL A 49 -5.73 -12.71 -0.20
CA VAL A 49 -6.04 -11.35 -0.66
C VAL A 49 -5.05 -10.88 -1.72
N GLN A 50 -3.78 -11.30 -1.63
CA GLN A 50 -2.77 -11.04 -2.66
C GLN A 50 -3.10 -11.73 -3.98
N GLU A 51 -3.51 -13.00 -3.93
CA GLU A 51 -3.90 -13.78 -5.11
C GLU A 51 -5.16 -13.20 -5.76
N LEU A 52 -6.20 -12.91 -4.97
CA LEU A 52 -7.42 -12.25 -5.42
C LEU A 52 -7.15 -10.89 -6.08
N ARG A 53 -6.25 -10.07 -5.52
CA ARG A 53 -5.86 -8.80 -6.16
C ARG A 53 -5.15 -9.05 -7.48
N ARG A 54 -4.25 -10.03 -7.54
CA ARG A 54 -3.56 -10.36 -8.79
C ARG A 54 -4.55 -10.75 -9.89
N GLU A 55 -5.58 -11.52 -9.58
CA GLU A 55 -6.63 -11.88 -10.54
C GLU A 55 -7.50 -10.67 -10.97
N LEU A 56 -7.88 -9.82 -10.02
CA LEU A 56 -8.74 -8.65 -10.30
C LEU A 56 -8.04 -7.55 -11.11
N TYR A 57 -6.73 -7.38 -10.95
CA TYR A 57 -5.93 -6.35 -11.63
C TYR A 57 -5.14 -6.89 -12.83
N GLN A 58 -5.39 -8.12 -13.28
CA GLN A 58 -4.75 -8.73 -14.46
C GLN A 58 -5.39 -8.33 -15.81
N VAL A 59 -6.16 -7.23 -15.85
CA VAL A 59 -6.83 -6.71 -17.07
C VAL A 59 -6.00 -5.63 -17.76
#